data_AF-A0A4Q3AT57-F1
#
_entry.id   AF-A0A4Q3AT57-F1
#
_cell.length_a   1.000
_cell.length_b   1.000
_cell.length_c   1.000
_cell.angle_alpha   90.00
_cell.angle_beta   90.00
_cell.angle_gamma   90.00
#
_symmetry.space_group_name_H-M   'P 1'
#
loop_
_entity.id
_entity.type
_entity.pdbx_description
1 polymer ?
#
loop_
_entity_poly.entity_id
_entity_poly.type
_entity_poly.pdbx_seq_one_letter_code
_entity_poly.pdbx_strand_id
1 'polypeptide(L)' 'MSHELRTPRNVVLGYAQLLEREQLTERQAGAARTIHQGGVHLLTLITDILDLSKIEAGRLELQQSAWSWSAARPIP' A
#
# COMPACT_ATOMS: atom_id res chain seq x y z
N MET A 1 -4.86 -12.96 -6.52
CA MET A 1 -5.46 -11.62 -6.39
C MET A 1 -4.59 -10.61 -5.64
N SER A 2 -4.35 -10.68 -4.31
CA SER A 2 -3.50 -9.67 -3.62
C SER A 2 -2.08 -9.55 -4.22
N HIS A 3 -1.52 -10.65 -4.75
CA HIS A 3 -0.25 -10.67 -5.46
C HIS A 3 -0.31 -10.08 -6.88
N GLU A 4 -1.46 -10.12 -7.55
CA GLU A 4 -1.65 -9.53 -8.88
C GLU A 4 -1.77 -8.00 -8.79
N LEU A 5 -2.20 -7.47 -7.65
CA LEU A 5 -2.27 -6.03 -7.38
C LEU A 5 -0.94 -5.41 -6.94
N ARG A 6 0.01 -6.23 -6.45
CA ARG A 6 1.36 -5.77 -6.10
C ARG A 6 2.11 -5.22 -7.31
N THR A 7 1.97 -5.85 -8.47
CA THR A 7 2.63 -5.46 -9.71
C THR A 7 2.19 -4.09 -10.23
N PRO A 8 0.89 -3.81 -10.48
CA PRO A 8 0.45 -2.49 -10.92
C PRO A 8 0.73 -1.40 -9.89
N ARG A 9 0.64 -1.69 -8.58
CA ARG A 9 1.06 -0.74 -7.53
C ARG A 9 2.53 -0.36 -7.66
N ASN A 10 3.40 -1.37 -7.69
CA ASN A 10 4.84 -1.14 -7.71
C ASN A 10 5.26 -0.39 -8.98
N VAL A 11 4.52 -0.58 -10.09
CA VAL A 11 4.69 0.22 -11.31
C VAL A 11 4.33 1.68 -11.08
N VAL A 12 3.12 1.99 -10.58
CA VAL A 12 2.70 3.39 -10.35
C VAL A 12 3.58 4.12 -9.34
N LEU A 13 3.90 3.48 -8.21
CA LEU A 13 4.80 4.04 -7.21
C LEU A 13 6.24 4.15 -7.73
N GLY A 14 6.72 3.15 -8.46
CA GLY A 14 8.05 3.15 -9.06
C GLY A 14 8.22 4.27 -10.09
N TYR A 15 7.21 4.52 -10.93
CA TYR A 15 7.23 5.65 -11.86
C TYR A 15 7.14 7.00 -11.16
N ALA A 16 6.32 7.13 -10.10
CA ALA A 16 6.29 8.33 -9.29
C ALA A 16 7.65 8.62 -8.63
N GLN A 17 8.32 7.59 -8.09
CA GLN A 17 9.67 7.68 -7.52
C GLN A 17 10.74 8.00 -8.56
N LEU A 18 10.61 7.50 -9.80
CA LEU A 18 11.52 7.86 -10.89
C LEU A 18 11.37 9.33 -11.28
N LEU A 19 10.13 9.83 -11.37
CA LEU A 19 9.86 11.24 -11.66
C LEU A 19 10.44 12.18 -10.59
N GLU A 20 10.40 11.79 -9.31
CA GLU A 20 11.00 12.56 -8.22
C GLU A 20 12.53 12.70 -8.31
N ARG A 21 13.21 11.88 -9.13
CA ARG A 21 14.66 11.94 -9.34
C ARG A 21 15.06 12.89 -10.48
N GLU A 22 14.08 13.36 -11.26
CA GLU A 22 14.29 14.30 -12.36
C GLU A 22 14.19 15.76 -11.88
N GLN A 23 14.70 16.69 -12.70
CA GLN A 23 14.49 18.12 -12.47
C GLN A 23 13.07 18.51 -12.86
N LEU A 24 12.16 18.41 -11.90
CA LEU A 24 10.76 18.78 -12.06
C LEU A 24 10.52 20.25 -11.75
N THR A 25 9.64 20.88 -12.52
CA THR A 25 8.98 22.14 -12.10
C THR A 25 8.11 21.88 -10.86
N GLU A 26 7.83 22.91 -10.05
CA GLU A 26 6.97 22.76 -8.86
C GLU A 26 5.60 22.15 -9.18
N ARG A 27 5.02 22.52 -10.34
CA ARG A 27 3.74 21.98 -10.82
C ARG A 27 3.84 20.48 -11.12
N GLN A 28 4.92 20.04 -11.76
CA GLN A 28 5.15 18.61 -12.06
C GLN A 28 5.41 17.83 -10.78
N ALA A 29 6.18 18.37 -9.84
CA ALA A 29 6.40 17.76 -8.53
C ALA A 29 5.09 17.64 -7.74
N GLY A 30 4.22 18.65 -7.80
CA GLY A 30 2.88 18.60 -7.22
C GLY A 30 2.02 17.49 -7.84
N ALA A 31 2.01 17.36 -9.17
CA ALA A 31 1.28 16.31 -9.86
C ALA A 31 1.80 14.90 -9.52
N ALA A 32 3.13 14.72 -9.47
CA ALA A 32 3.76 13.45 -9.10
C ALA A 32 3.36 13.01 -7.68
N ARG A 33 3.37 13.95 -6.72
CA ARG A 33 2.89 13.69 -5.34
C ARG A 33 1.42 13.29 -5.30
N THR A 34 0.55 13.96 -6.05
CA THR A 34 -0.88 13.62 -6.13
C THR A 34 -1.10 12.22 -6.71
N ILE A 35 -0.37 11.86 -7.77
CA ILE A 35 -0.43 10.52 -8.37
C ILE A 35 0.02 9.46 -7.36
N HIS A 36 1.12 9.71 -6.65
CA HIS A 36 1.63 8.80 -5.61
C HIS A 36 0.58 8.59 -4.51
N GLN A 37 0.05 9.67 -3.94
CA GLN A 37 -0.94 9.60 -2.86
C GLN A 37 -2.24 8.91 -3.29
N GLY A 38 -2.75 9.25 -4.48
CA GLY A 38 -3.95 8.62 -5.03
C GLY A 38 -3.75 7.12 -5.31
N GLY A 39 -2.58 6.73 -5.83
CA GLY A 39 -2.22 5.34 -6.06
C GLY A 39 -2.13 4.51 -4.77
N VAL A 40 -1.54 5.08 -3.71
CA VAL A 40 -1.53 4.46 -2.37
C VAL A 40 -2.95 4.27 -1.86
N HIS A 41 -3.77 5.33 -1.89
CA HIS A 41 -5.12 5.28 -1.33
C HIS A 41 -6.04 4.29 -2.06
N LEU A 42 -6.04 4.32 -3.40
CA LEU A 42 -6.85 3.40 -4.20
C LEU A 42 -6.50 1.94 -3.90
N LEU A 43 -5.21 1.64 -3.74
CA LEU A 43 -4.81 0.28 -3.42
C LEU A 43 -5.27 -0.17 -2.03
N THR A 44 -5.17 0.70 -1.02
CA THR A 44 -5.68 0.41 0.33
C THR A 44 -7.15 -0.01 0.22
N LEU A 45 -7.97 0.77 -0.47
CA LEU A 45 -9.38 0.45 -0.68
C LEU A 45 -9.59 -0.90 -1.37
N ILE A 46 -8.85 -1.18 -2.45
CA ILE A 46 -8.97 -2.48 -3.15
C ILE A 46 -8.55 -3.63 -2.23
N THR A 47 -7.50 -3.45 -1.44
CA THR A 47 -7.00 -4.46 -0.51
C THR A 47 -8.03 -4.77 0.58
N ASP A 48 -8.61 -3.71 1.17
CA ASP A 48 -9.65 -3.84 2.20
C ASP A 48 -10.88 -4.58 1.68
N ILE A 49 -11.33 -4.24 0.46
CA ILE A 49 -12.47 -4.92 -0.20
C ILE A 49 -12.15 -6.40 -0.46
N LEU A 50 -10.93 -6.72 -0.90
CA LEU A 50 -10.53 -8.10 -1.14
C LEU A 50 -10.43 -8.91 0.15
N ASP A 51 -9.93 -8.32 1.24
CA ASP A 51 -9.83 -8.99 2.52
C ASP A 51 -11.22 -9.22 3.13
N LEU A 52 -12.13 -8.25 3.02
CA LEU A 52 -13.54 -8.44 3.36
C LEU A 52 -14.17 -9.58 2.55
N SER A 53 -13.91 -9.62 1.24
CA SER A 53 -14.42 -10.69 0.36
C SER A 53 -13.92 -12.08 0.76
N LYS A 54 -12.69 -12.21 1.29
CA LYS A 54 -12.16 -13.48 1.82
C LYS A 54 -12.87 -13.90 3.10
N ILE A 55 -13.18 -12.95 3.98
CA ILE A 55 -13.91 -13.18 5.23
C ILE A 55 -15.31 -13.70 4.92
N GLU A 56 -16.05 -13.00 4.06
CA GLU A 56 -17.43 -13.37 3.70
C GLU A 56 -17.50 -14.73 3.00
N ALA A 57 -16.48 -15.08 2.20
CA ALA A 57 -16.40 -16.38 1.55
C ALA A 57 -15.93 -17.51 2.48
N GLY A 58 -15.65 -17.24 3.77
CA GLY A 58 -15.12 -18.22 4.71
C GLY A 58 -13.71 -18.72 4.36
N ARG A 59 -12.95 -17.95 3.57
CA ARG A 59 -11.61 -18.31 3.03
C ARG A 59 -10.46 -17.64 3.78
N LEU A 60 -10.74 -17.03 4.94
CA LEU A 60 -9.70 -16.44 5.77
C LEU A 60 -9.06 -17.52 6.66
N GLU A 61 -7.76 -17.77 6.46
CA GLU A 61 -6.98 -18.64 7.34
C GLU A 61 -6.26 -17.80 8.41
N LEU A 62 -6.46 -18.14 9.68
CA LEU A 62 -5.77 -17.49 10.78
C LEU A 62 -4.35 -18.05 10.91
N GLN A 63 -3.34 -17.20 10.69
CA GLN A 63 -1.97 -17.54 11.05
C GLN A 63 -1.72 -17.21 12.52
N GLN A 64 -1.61 -18.25 13.35
CA GLN A 64 -1.20 -18.09 14.75
C GLN A 64 0.31 -17.88 14.82
N SER A 65 0.74 -16.75 15.39
CA SER A 65 2.14 -16.48 15.70
C SER A 65 2.26 -16.00 17.14
N ALA A 66 3.28 -16.48 17.87
CA ALA A 66 3.56 -16.03 19.22
C ALA A 66 3.95 -14.54 19.20
N TRP A 67 3.11 -13.69 19.77
CA TRP A 67 3.40 -12.27 19.95
C TRP A 67 4.23 -12.06 21.23
N SER A 68 5.42 -11.46 21.10
CA SER A 68 6.26 -11.13 22.25
C SER A 68 5.92 -9.74 22.78
N TRP A 69 5.25 -9.69 23.93
CA TRP A 69 4.91 -8.45 24.62
C TRP A 69 6.14 -7.63 25.04
N SER A 70 7.31 -8.26 25.21
CA SER A 70 8.54 -7.56 25.63
C SER A 70 9.16 -6.67 24.54
N ALA A 71 8.74 -6.79 23.28
CA ALA A 71 9.23 -5.95 22.19
C ALA A 71 8.45 -4.62 22.04
N ALA A 72 7.27 -4.51 22.65
CA ALA A 72 6.50 -3.28 22.65
C ALA A 72 7.04 -2.37 23.76
N ARG A 73 7.97 -1.47 23.43
CA ARG A 73 8.29 -0.38 24.35
C ARG A 73 7.01 0.45 24.56
N PRO A 74 6.57 0.69 25.80
CA PRO A 74 5.52 1.66 26.04
C PRO A 74 6.01 3.01 25.51
N ILE A 75 5.21 3.63 24.64
CA ILE A 75 5.42 5.01 24.19
C ILE A 75 5.11 5.90 25.41
N PRO A 76 6.04 6.73 25.90
CA PRO A 76 5.76 7.66 26.99
C PRO A 76 4.74 8.73 26.59
#